data_AF-F2JWT8-F1
#
_entry.id   AF-F2JWT8-F1
#
_cell.length_a   1.000
_cell.length_b   1.000
_cell.length_c   1.000
_cell.angle_alpha   90.00
_cell.angle_beta   90.00
_cell.angle_gamma   90.00
#
_symmetry.space_group_name_H-M   'P 1'
#
loop_
_entity.id
_entity.type
_entity.pdbx_description
1 polymer ?
#
loop_
_entity_poly.entity_id
_entity_poly.type
_entity_poly.pdbx_seq_one_letter_code
_entity_poly.pdbx_strand_id
1 'polypeptide(L)'
;MKKIYFIPAVCTVFIGIHILTDYKIDQYVIALTLIGLIPWAPKWLESVKFGDFEAKFRKIKEELDATKQEVSLLKHRYSELEDDYLNECKKFDPDASPQVLNKLATSLKGKAKGLSSVDFLFRDLNLNSPQHIAFGAACAMQVRPAFHALDAVTNLLSALAKKPDINGYRLKTIYRLLMAIDEVVRLNEKNQDVELVSKKQSESIKKMTVLVVDNPQCRNDDTAKLASKIAEKL
;
A
#
# COMPACT_ATOMS: atom_id res chain seq x y z
N MET A 1 -45.85 -41.09 -10.25
CA MET A 1 -45.02 -40.11 -10.96
C MET A 1 -44.09 -40.83 -11.92
N LYS A 2 -44.35 -40.79 -13.24
CA LYS A 2 -43.49 -41.39 -14.27
C LYS A 2 -42.22 -40.56 -14.41
N LYS A 3 -41.06 -41.15 -14.11
CA LYS A 3 -39.75 -40.48 -14.26
C LYS A 3 -39.46 -40.23 -15.73
N ILE A 4 -39.17 -38.98 -16.07
CA ILE A 4 -38.82 -38.51 -17.41
C ILE A 4 -37.36 -38.94 -17.70
N TYR A 5 -37.16 -40.21 -18.08
CA TYR A 5 -35.88 -40.73 -18.62
C TYR A 5 -35.78 -40.55 -20.15
N PHE A 6 -36.76 -39.86 -20.76
CA PHE A 6 -36.90 -39.79 -22.21
C PHE A 6 -35.83 -38.91 -22.87
N ILE A 7 -35.35 -37.87 -22.18
CA ILE A 7 -34.48 -36.85 -22.78
C ILE A 7 -33.02 -37.34 -22.97
N PRO A 8 -32.35 -38.00 -22.01
CA PRO A 8 -30.98 -38.48 -22.21
C PRO A 8 -30.87 -39.60 -23.24
N ALA A 9 -31.88 -40.48 -23.30
CA ALA A 9 -31.95 -41.57 -24.27
C ALA A 9 -32.13 -41.03 -25.70
N VAL A 10 -32.95 -39.98 -25.87
CA VAL A 10 -33.11 -39.31 -27.17
C VAL A 10 -31.81 -38.61 -27.57
N CYS A 11 -31.11 -37.92 -26.67
CA CYS A 11 -29.82 -37.29 -26.98
C CYS A 11 -28.73 -38.30 -27.37
N THR A 12 -28.64 -39.46 -26.70
CA THR A 12 -27.65 -40.50 -27.06
C THR A 12 -27.97 -41.18 -28.38
N VAL A 13 -29.25 -41.40 -28.69
CA VAL A 13 -29.69 -41.92 -30.01
C VAL A 13 -29.38 -40.91 -31.13
N PHE A 14 -29.60 -39.62 -30.91
CA PHE A 14 -29.26 -38.58 -31.90
C PHE A 14 -27.74 -38.48 -32.15
N ILE A 15 -26.91 -38.59 -31.11
CA ILE A 15 -25.45 -38.61 -31.27
C ILE A 15 -25.01 -39.89 -32.01
N GLY A 16 -25.59 -41.05 -31.69
CA GLY A 16 -25.28 -42.31 -32.37
C GLY A 16 -25.68 -42.33 -33.85
N ILE A 17 -26.86 -41.80 -34.19
CA ILE A 17 -27.30 -41.64 -35.59
C ILE A 17 -26.36 -40.68 -36.34
N HIS A 18 -25.92 -39.59 -35.72
CA HIS A 18 -24.99 -38.65 -36.36
C HIS A 18 -23.62 -39.24 -36.66
N ILE A 19 -23.06 -40.04 -35.75
CA ILE A 19 -21.78 -40.74 -35.98
C ILE A 19 -21.89 -41.72 -37.16
N LEU A 20 -23.08 -42.29 -37.40
CA LEU A 20 -23.33 -43.24 -38.49
C LEU A 20 -23.62 -42.58 -39.85
N THR A 21 -24.06 -41.32 -39.90
CA THR A 21 -24.54 -40.67 -41.13
C THR A 21 -23.64 -39.59 -41.73
N ASP A 22 -22.44 -39.37 -41.19
CA ASP A 22 -21.41 -38.42 -41.69
C ASP A 22 -21.96 -36.99 -41.95
N TYR A 23 -22.90 -36.56 -41.12
CA TYR A 23 -23.60 -35.29 -41.26
C TYR A 23 -22.83 -34.19 -40.50
N LYS A 24 -22.49 -33.07 -41.18
CA LYS A 24 -21.81 -31.93 -40.53
C LYS A 24 -22.72 -31.33 -39.45
N ILE A 25 -22.33 -31.50 -38.19
CA ILE A 25 -23.08 -30.98 -37.05
C ILE A 25 -22.90 -29.45 -37.00
N ASP A 26 -24.01 -28.72 -37.14
CA ASP A 26 -24.04 -27.27 -36.98
C ASP A 26 -23.81 -26.89 -35.51
N GLN A 27 -23.10 -25.79 -35.27
CA GLN A 27 -22.72 -25.29 -33.94
C GLN A 27 -23.93 -25.11 -33.01
N TYR A 28 -25.11 -24.85 -33.58
CA TYR A 28 -26.36 -24.72 -32.83
C TYR A 28 -26.86 -26.05 -32.24
N VAL A 29 -26.61 -27.18 -32.92
CA VAL A 29 -26.98 -28.52 -32.42
C VAL A 29 -26.09 -28.91 -31.24
N ILE A 30 -24.79 -28.61 -31.31
CA ILE A 30 -23.86 -28.82 -30.19
C ILE A 30 -24.28 -27.98 -28.99
N ALA A 31 -24.57 -26.70 -29.21
CA ALA A 31 -25.01 -25.79 -28.15
C ALA A 31 -26.32 -26.27 -27.48
N LEU A 32 -27.33 -26.67 -28.27
CA LEU A 32 -28.58 -27.20 -27.74
C LEU A 32 -28.40 -28.51 -26.96
N THR A 33 -27.50 -29.38 -27.42
CA THR A 33 -27.20 -30.65 -26.74
C THR A 33 -26.50 -30.38 -25.40
N LEU A 34 -25.54 -29.44 -25.37
CA LEU A 34 -24.88 -29.02 -24.13
C LEU A 34 -25.87 -28.40 -23.15
N ILE A 35 -26.74 -27.49 -23.61
CA ILE A 35 -27.77 -26.85 -22.77
C ILE A 35 -28.76 -27.89 -22.22
N GLY A 36 -29.14 -28.89 -23.00
CA GLY A 36 -30.00 -30.00 -22.55
C GLY A 36 -29.35 -30.90 -21.49
N LEU A 37 -28.01 -30.97 -21.46
CA LEU A 37 -27.24 -31.74 -20.48
C LEU A 37 -26.90 -30.94 -19.20
N ILE A 38 -26.94 -29.60 -19.23
CA ILE A 38 -26.66 -28.72 -18.06
C ILE A 38 -27.49 -29.07 -16.82
N PRO A 39 -28.81 -29.38 -16.88
CA PRO A 39 -29.58 -29.71 -15.68
C PRO A 39 -29.17 -31.05 -15.04
N TRP A 40 -28.42 -31.88 -15.75
CA TRP A 40 -27.99 -33.21 -15.34
C TRP A 40 -26.50 -33.24 -14.99
N ALA A 41 -25.74 -32.20 -15.38
CA ALA A 41 -24.33 -32.01 -15.03
C ALA A 41 -24.07 -32.03 -13.51
N PRO A 42 -24.91 -31.43 -12.63
CA PRO A 42 -24.72 -31.50 -11.18
C PRO A 42 -24.79 -32.94 -10.67
N LYS A 43 -25.73 -33.74 -11.18
CA LYS A 43 -25.92 -35.14 -10.77
C LYS A 43 -24.82 -36.06 -11.29
N TRP A 44 -24.27 -35.77 -12.47
CA TRP A 44 -23.09 -36.47 -12.98
C TRP A 44 -21.86 -36.15 -12.13
N LEU A 45 -21.60 -34.86 -11.84
CA LEU A 45 -20.53 -34.41 -10.95
C LEU A 45 -20.63 -35.01 -9.54
N GLU A 46 -21.84 -35.15 -8.99
CA GLU A 46 -22.07 -35.81 -7.70
C GLU A 46 -21.86 -37.34 -7.73
N SER A 47 -22.02 -37.99 -8.90
CA SER A 47 -21.89 -39.44 -9.03
C SER A 47 -20.46 -39.92 -9.28
N VAL A 48 -19.55 -39.03 -9.67
CA VAL A 48 -18.15 -39.40 -9.89
C VAL A 48 -17.40 -39.40 -8.55
N LYS A 49 -17.50 -40.51 -7.83
CA LYS A 49 -16.64 -40.82 -6.67
C LYS A 49 -15.19 -41.03 -7.11
N PHE A 50 -14.44 -39.95 -7.36
CA PHE A 50 -12.99 -39.98 -7.48
C PHE A 50 -12.37 -39.74 -6.10
N GLY A 51 -11.94 -40.80 -5.41
CA GLY A 51 -11.24 -40.69 -4.11
C GLY A 51 -10.02 -39.76 -4.15
N ASP A 52 -9.35 -39.65 -5.29
CA ASP A 52 -8.23 -38.71 -5.50
C ASP A 52 -8.66 -37.23 -5.56
N PHE A 53 -9.90 -36.94 -5.95
CA PHE A 53 -10.41 -35.56 -5.98
C PHE A 53 -10.76 -35.07 -4.57
N GLU A 54 -11.38 -35.92 -3.75
CA GLU A 54 -11.69 -35.60 -2.36
C GLU A 54 -10.42 -35.47 -1.51
N ALA A 55 -9.41 -36.34 -1.74
CA ALA A 55 -8.10 -36.23 -1.11
C ALA A 55 -7.35 -34.94 -1.54
N LYS A 56 -7.37 -34.59 -2.83
CA LYS A 56 -6.80 -33.33 -3.32
C LYS A 56 -7.53 -32.11 -2.76
N PHE A 57 -8.86 -32.15 -2.68
CA PHE A 57 -9.65 -31.06 -2.11
C PHE A 57 -9.39 -30.89 -0.61
N ARG A 58 -9.25 -31.99 0.14
CA ARG A 58 -8.86 -31.94 1.55
C ARG A 58 -7.46 -31.36 1.74
N LYS A 59 -6.50 -31.78 0.92
CA LYS A 59 -5.13 -31.23 0.92
C LYS A 59 -5.10 -29.74 0.58
N ILE A 60 -5.86 -29.31 -0.43
CA ILE A 60 -6.00 -27.89 -0.79
C ILE A 60 -6.61 -27.10 0.37
N LYS A 61 -7.61 -27.66 1.06
CA LYS A 61 -8.21 -27.01 2.23
C LYS A 61 -7.23 -26.89 3.40
N GLU A 62 -6.47 -27.95 3.68
CA GLU A 62 -5.41 -27.94 4.70
C GLU A 62 -4.32 -26.91 4.37
N GLU A 63 -3.86 -26.84 3.12
CA GLU A 63 -2.89 -25.83 2.65
C GLU A 63 -3.45 -24.41 2.73
N LEU A 64 -4.74 -24.22 2.40
CA LEU A 64 -5.42 -22.93 2.50
C LEU A 64 -5.53 -22.48 3.96
N ASP A 65 -5.89 -23.38 4.87
CA ASP A 65 -6.01 -23.06 6.29
C ASP A 65 -4.64 -22.79 6.93
N ALA A 66 -3.60 -23.53 6.54
CA ALA A 66 -2.21 -23.25 6.93
C ALA A 66 -1.76 -21.87 6.42
N THR A 67 -2.02 -21.56 5.15
CA THR A 67 -1.68 -20.25 4.56
C THR A 67 -2.41 -19.11 5.27
N LYS A 68 -3.69 -19.29 5.63
CA LYS A 68 -4.44 -18.29 6.41
C LYS A 68 -3.83 -18.05 7.79
N GLN A 69 -3.39 -19.12 8.46
CA GLN A 69 -2.70 -19.00 9.76
C GLN A 69 -1.39 -18.25 9.61
N GLU A 70 -0.58 -18.56 8.60
CA GLU A 70 0.67 -17.84 8.32
C GLU A 70 0.42 -16.35 8.03
N VAL A 71 -0.57 -16.04 7.18
CA VAL A 71 -0.96 -14.64 6.90
C VAL A 71 -1.43 -13.93 8.16
N SER A 72 -2.17 -14.61 9.04
CA SER A 72 -2.62 -14.03 10.31
C SER A 72 -1.44 -13.72 11.23
N LEU A 73 -0.49 -14.67 11.37
CA LEU A 73 0.72 -14.47 12.16
C LEU A 73 1.59 -13.33 11.60
N LEU A 74 1.69 -13.25 10.27
CA LEU A 74 2.45 -12.19 9.61
C LEU A 74 1.81 -10.81 9.84
N LYS A 75 0.48 -10.71 9.72
CA LYS A 75 -0.26 -9.48 10.05
C LYS A 75 -0.06 -9.05 11.50
N HIS A 76 -0.08 -10.01 12.43
CA HIS A 76 0.15 -9.71 13.84
C HIS A 76 1.56 -9.16 14.07
N ARG A 77 2.59 -9.81 13.53
CA ARG A 77 3.98 -9.32 13.61
C ARG A 77 4.15 -7.92 13.00
N TYR A 78 3.48 -7.62 11.89
CA TYR A 78 3.53 -6.28 11.32
C TYR A 78 2.90 -5.25 12.23
N SER A 79 1.74 -5.55 12.83
CA SER A 79 1.10 -4.67 13.82
C SER A 79 2.03 -4.39 15.01
N GLU A 80 2.70 -5.42 15.53
CA GLU A 80 3.65 -5.26 16.65
C GLU A 80 4.82 -4.33 16.30
N LEU A 81 5.34 -4.43 15.07
CA LEU A 81 6.42 -3.55 14.60
C LEU A 81 5.95 -2.10 14.39
N GLU A 82 4.73 -1.90 13.89
CA GLU A 82 4.11 -0.57 13.77
C GLU A 82 3.92 0.05 15.16
N ASP A 83 3.38 -0.72 16.12
CA ASP A 83 3.17 -0.26 17.50
C ASP A 83 4.49 0.05 18.21
N ASP A 84 5.52 -0.80 18.07
CA ASP A 84 6.87 -0.54 18.58
C ASP A 84 7.46 0.75 18.00
N TYR A 85 7.25 1.01 16.70
CA TYR A 85 7.67 2.24 16.06
C TYR A 85 6.96 3.47 16.64
N LEU A 86 5.63 3.40 16.80
CA LEU A 86 4.83 4.48 17.38
C LEU A 86 5.20 4.73 18.84
N ASN A 87 5.50 3.68 19.59
CA ASN A 87 5.97 3.80 20.98
C ASN A 87 7.36 4.45 21.06
N GLU A 88 8.26 4.18 20.12
CA GLU A 88 9.53 4.89 20.02
C GLU A 88 9.30 6.38 19.69
N CYS A 89 8.35 6.70 18.81
CA CYS A 89 8.00 8.10 18.49
C CYS A 89 7.59 8.88 19.75
N LYS A 90 6.81 8.27 20.66
CA LYS A 90 6.34 8.90 21.91
C LYS A 90 7.48 9.31 22.86
N LYS A 91 8.72 8.83 22.65
CA LYS A 91 9.91 9.31 23.39
C LYS A 91 10.38 10.70 22.94
N PHE A 92 9.78 11.26 21.89
CA PHE A 92 10.07 12.61 21.45
C PHE A 92 9.64 13.63 22.52
N ASP A 93 10.60 14.48 22.89
CA ASP A 93 10.42 15.57 23.81
C ASP A 93 10.77 16.89 23.08
N PRO A 94 9.81 17.82 22.92
CA PRO A 94 10.04 19.12 22.30
C PRO A 94 11.15 19.94 22.96
N ASP A 95 11.42 19.73 24.25
CA ASP A 95 12.37 20.52 25.05
C ASP A 95 13.75 19.85 25.19
N ALA A 96 13.89 18.60 24.73
CA ALA A 96 15.15 17.86 24.82
C ALA A 96 16.33 18.55 24.09
N SER A 97 17.57 18.18 24.39
CA SER A 97 18.71 18.74 23.64
C SER A 97 18.76 18.23 22.18
N PRO A 98 19.38 18.97 21.24
CA PRO A 98 19.55 18.50 19.86
C PRO A 98 20.23 17.13 19.74
N GLN A 99 21.15 16.81 20.67
CA GLN A 99 21.86 15.53 20.72
C GLN A 99 20.91 14.38 21.04
N VAL A 100 19.98 14.58 22.00
CA VAL A 100 18.95 13.59 22.35
C VAL A 100 18.01 13.35 21.17
N LEU A 101 17.52 14.42 20.53
CA LEU A 101 16.67 14.29 19.34
C LEU A 101 17.38 13.62 18.16
N ASN A 102 18.69 13.84 17.99
CA ASN A 102 19.46 13.16 16.96
C ASN A 102 19.63 11.67 17.26
N LYS A 103 19.83 11.27 18.52
CA LYS A 103 19.86 9.85 18.93
C LYS A 103 18.50 9.19 18.67
N LEU A 104 17.41 9.85 19.04
CA LEU A 104 16.05 9.37 18.74
C LEU A 104 15.83 9.23 17.23
N ALA A 105 16.22 10.22 16.43
CA ALA A 105 16.11 10.14 14.97
C ALA A 105 16.90 8.94 14.40
N THR A 106 18.10 8.65 14.92
CA THR A 106 18.87 7.46 14.52
C THR A 106 18.15 6.17 14.89
N SER A 107 17.60 6.08 16.11
CA SER A 107 16.79 4.94 16.57
C SER A 107 15.58 4.70 15.64
N LEU A 108 14.79 5.75 15.40
CA LEU A 108 13.63 5.73 14.52
C LEU A 108 14.00 5.33 13.09
N LYS A 109 15.09 5.86 12.53
CA LYS A 109 15.58 5.44 11.22
C LYS A 109 15.96 3.96 11.18
N GLY A 110 16.58 3.45 12.25
CA GLY A 110 16.93 2.04 12.39
C GLY A 110 15.69 1.15 12.36
N LYS A 111 14.68 1.46 13.19
CA LYS A 111 13.41 0.71 13.23
C LYS A 111 12.65 0.81 11.90
N ALA A 112 12.60 1.99 11.27
CA ALA A 112 11.88 2.20 10.01
C ALA A 112 12.37 1.29 8.87
N LYS A 113 13.67 0.95 8.83
CA LYS A 113 14.22 0.01 7.83
C LYS A 113 13.68 -1.41 7.95
N GLY A 114 13.23 -1.81 9.15
CA GLY A 114 12.65 -3.13 9.42
C GLY A 114 11.14 -3.21 9.20
N LEU A 115 10.46 -2.08 8.96
CA LEU A 115 9.03 -2.05 8.72
C LEU A 115 8.68 -2.56 7.31
N SER A 116 7.54 -3.22 7.16
CA SER A 116 6.99 -3.61 5.85
C SER A 116 6.42 -2.40 5.10
N SER A 117 5.75 -1.50 5.80
CA SER A 117 5.25 -0.22 5.27
C SER A 117 5.49 0.91 6.28
N VAL A 118 5.50 2.15 5.79
CA VAL A 118 5.52 3.38 6.61
C VAL A 118 4.22 4.17 6.47
N ASP A 119 3.25 3.66 5.72
CA ASP A 119 2.04 4.38 5.32
C ASP A 119 1.16 4.78 6.49
N PHE A 120 1.18 3.99 7.57
CA PHE A 120 0.44 4.29 8.80
C PHE A 120 0.86 5.63 9.43
N LEU A 121 2.08 6.11 9.18
CA LEU A 121 2.56 7.41 9.68
C LEU A 121 1.99 8.61 8.91
N PHE A 122 1.45 8.39 7.71
CA PHE A 122 1.03 9.46 6.81
C PHE A 122 -0.48 9.56 6.64
N ARG A 123 -1.24 8.51 6.98
CA ARG A 123 -2.70 8.42 6.79
C ARG A 123 -3.44 9.63 7.35
N ASP A 124 -3.06 10.06 8.55
CA ASP A 124 -3.72 11.14 9.28
C ASP A 124 -2.75 12.31 9.58
N LEU A 125 -1.68 12.46 8.79
CA LEU A 125 -0.67 13.50 9.00
C LEU A 125 -1.20 14.87 8.56
N ASN A 126 -1.47 15.74 9.53
CA ASN A 126 -2.05 17.07 9.34
C ASN A 126 -1.60 18.04 10.47
N LEU A 127 -2.07 19.28 10.44
CA LEU A 127 -1.67 20.33 11.39
C LEU A 127 -1.95 19.99 12.86
N ASN A 128 -2.96 19.16 13.13
CA ASN A 128 -3.34 18.72 14.48
C ASN A 128 -2.64 17.42 14.89
N SER A 129 -1.84 16.81 14.01
CA SER A 129 -1.11 15.61 14.38
C SER A 129 -0.13 15.91 15.51
N PRO A 130 0.09 14.97 16.44
CA PRO A 130 1.11 15.15 17.45
C PRO A 130 2.50 15.33 16.81
N GLN A 131 3.28 16.27 17.34
CA GLN A 131 4.61 16.58 16.80
C GLN A 131 5.53 15.34 16.74
N HIS A 132 5.40 14.43 17.69
CA HIS A 132 6.16 13.18 17.73
C HIS A 132 5.86 12.26 16.53
N ILE A 133 4.61 12.24 16.04
CA ILE A 133 4.23 11.50 14.83
C ILE A 133 4.86 12.15 13.60
N ALA A 134 4.79 13.48 13.47
CA ALA A 134 5.43 14.19 12.36
C ALA A 134 6.96 13.99 12.35
N PHE A 135 7.60 14.00 13.52
CA PHE A 135 9.02 13.71 13.66
C PHE A 135 9.36 12.27 13.25
N GLY A 136 8.56 11.30 13.68
CA GLY A 136 8.66 9.89 13.28
C GLY A 136 8.50 9.70 11.78
N ALA A 137 7.42 10.22 11.20
CA ALA A 137 7.12 10.20 9.77
C ALA A 137 8.30 10.74 8.94
N ALA A 138 8.86 11.88 9.35
CA ALA A 138 10.03 12.46 8.72
C ALA A 138 11.26 11.53 8.78
N CYS A 139 11.52 10.90 9.93
CA CYS A 139 12.64 9.97 10.08
C CYS A 139 12.45 8.70 9.25
N ALA A 140 11.24 8.14 9.21
CA ALA A 140 10.90 6.98 8.39
C ALA A 140 11.08 7.26 6.89
N MET A 141 10.54 8.39 6.41
CA MET A 141 10.59 8.77 5.00
C MET A 141 12.01 9.00 4.49
N GLN A 142 12.94 9.44 5.35
CA GLN A 142 14.36 9.61 4.99
C GLN A 142 15.09 8.30 4.69
N VAL A 143 14.61 7.16 5.19
CA VAL A 143 15.22 5.84 4.93
C VAL A 143 14.34 4.94 4.07
N ARG A 144 13.04 5.22 4.02
CA ARG A 144 12.05 4.58 3.17
C ARG A 144 11.21 5.66 2.48
N PRO A 145 11.74 6.24 1.38
CA PRO A 145 11.05 7.27 0.61
C PRO A 145 9.67 6.79 0.16
N ALA A 146 8.62 7.48 0.63
CA ALA A 146 7.23 7.20 0.30
C ALA A 146 6.69 8.29 -0.63
N PHE A 147 6.89 8.14 -1.95
CA PHE A 147 6.54 9.15 -2.95
C PHE A 147 5.05 9.51 -2.93
N HIS A 148 4.18 8.54 -2.66
CA HIS A 148 2.73 8.76 -2.51
C HIS A 148 2.36 9.57 -1.27
N ALA A 149 3.22 9.61 -0.25
CA ALA A 149 3.00 10.37 0.99
C ALA A 149 3.57 11.79 0.94
N LEU A 150 4.21 12.18 -0.16
CA LEU A 150 4.88 13.47 -0.32
C LEU A 150 3.92 14.66 -0.16
N ASP A 151 2.69 14.52 -0.65
CA ASP A 151 1.65 15.55 -0.51
C ASP A 151 1.27 15.77 0.95
N ALA A 152 1.15 14.71 1.76
CA ALA A 152 0.81 14.83 3.17
C ALA A 152 1.88 15.63 3.93
N VAL A 153 3.16 15.33 3.70
CA VAL A 153 4.29 16.04 4.32
C VAL A 153 4.38 17.48 3.84
N THR A 154 4.23 17.71 2.53
CA THR A 154 4.28 19.06 1.93
C THR A 154 3.12 19.93 2.42
N ASN A 155 1.92 19.37 2.54
CA ASN A 155 0.74 20.05 3.05
C ASN A 155 0.90 20.40 4.53
N LEU A 156 1.42 19.47 5.34
CA LEU A 156 1.74 19.74 6.75
C LEU A 156 2.74 20.90 6.88
N LEU A 157 3.87 20.84 6.18
CA LEU A 157 4.87 21.90 6.22
C LEU A 157 4.32 23.25 5.76
N SER A 158 3.52 23.26 4.69
CA SER A 158 2.86 24.47 4.20
C SER A 158 1.88 25.05 5.23
N ALA A 159 1.14 24.20 5.94
CA ALA A 159 0.22 24.62 6.98
C ALA A 159 0.96 25.18 8.21
N LEU A 160 2.05 24.54 8.63
CA LEU A 160 2.91 25.01 9.72
C LEU A 160 3.58 26.34 9.37
N ALA A 161 4.15 26.46 8.17
CA ALA A 161 4.86 27.65 7.74
C ALA A 161 3.97 28.90 7.61
N LYS A 162 2.65 28.73 7.44
CA LYS A 162 1.68 29.84 7.46
C LYS A 162 1.45 30.42 8.86
N LYS A 163 1.84 29.71 9.93
CA LYS A 163 1.71 30.17 11.31
C LYS A 163 3.02 30.84 11.75
N PRO A 164 2.99 32.06 12.31
CA PRO A 164 4.22 32.76 12.73
C PRO A 164 5.06 32.01 13.76
N ASP A 165 4.42 31.19 14.59
CA ASP A 165 5.02 30.38 15.65
C ASP A 165 5.17 28.90 15.25
N ILE A 166 4.98 28.58 13.96
CA ILE A 166 4.97 27.22 13.42
C ILE A 166 4.08 26.26 14.24
N ASN A 167 2.99 26.77 14.81
CA ASN A 167 2.05 26.03 15.65
C ASN A 167 2.71 25.35 16.86
N GLY A 168 3.77 25.95 17.41
CA GLY A 168 4.54 25.39 18.53
C GLY A 168 5.44 24.21 18.15
N TYR A 169 5.55 23.85 16.87
CA TYR A 169 6.50 22.82 16.45
C TYR A 169 7.92 23.34 16.64
N ARG A 170 8.73 22.60 17.37
CA ARG A 170 10.19 22.76 17.35
C ARG A 170 10.75 22.76 15.91
N LEU A 171 11.62 23.72 15.61
CA LEU A 171 12.35 23.84 14.34
C LEU A 171 13.06 22.55 13.91
N LYS A 172 13.57 21.76 14.86
CA LYS A 172 14.22 20.48 14.55
C LYS A 172 13.26 19.50 13.85
N THR A 173 11.97 19.53 14.16
CA THR A 173 10.96 18.72 13.45
C THR A 173 10.74 19.23 12.05
N ILE A 174 10.64 20.55 11.86
CA ILE A 174 10.52 21.18 10.54
C ILE A 174 11.72 20.81 9.67
N TYR A 175 12.94 20.94 10.21
CA TYR A 175 14.17 20.56 9.54
C TYR A 175 14.18 19.09 9.11
N ARG A 176 13.70 18.17 9.96
CA ARG A 176 13.62 16.74 9.61
C ARG A 176 12.58 16.45 8.53
N LEU A 177 11.45 17.13 8.53
CA LEU A 177 10.44 17.03 7.47
C LEU A 177 11.02 17.52 6.14
N LEU A 178 11.77 18.63 6.13
CA LEU A 178 12.48 19.10 4.94
C LEU A 178 13.53 18.09 4.46
N MET A 179 14.31 17.49 5.36
CA MET A 179 15.26 16.44 4.99
C MET A 179 14.57 15.22 4.35
N ALA A 180 13.34 14.89 4.75
CA ALA A 180 12.57 13.82 4.13
C ALA A 180 12.16 14.18 2.69
N ILE A 181 11.73 15.43 2.46
CA ILE A 181 11.44 15.93 1.12
C ILE A 181 12.73 15.98 0.28
N ASP A 182 13.84 16.49 0.83
CA ASP A 182 15.12 16.56 0.13
C ASP A 182 15.59 15.19 -0.37
N GLU A 183 15.40 14.14 0.45
CA GLU A 183 15.73 12.78 0.06
C GLU A 183 14.87 12.28 -1.12
N VAL A 184 13.57 12.58 -1.11
CA VAL A 184 12.67 12.25 -2.23
C VAL A 184 13.06 13.01 -3.50
N VAL A 185 13.33 14.31 -3.39
CA VAL A 185 13.75 15.14 -4.53
C VAL A 185 15.08 14.64 -5.10
N ARG A 186 16.06 14.35 -4.24
CA ARG A 186 17.37 13.80 -4.63
C ARG A 186 17.24 12.46 -5.37
N LEU A 187 16.31 11.61 -4.95
CA LEU A 187 16.04 10.34 -5.63
C LEU A 187 15.36 10.55 -6.99
N ASN A 188 14.48 11.54 -7.11
CA ASN A 188 13.90 11.91 -8.39
C ASN A 188 14.97 12.41 -9.37
N GLU A 189 15.87 13.31 -8.93
CA GLU A 189 17.00 13.79 -9.74
C GLU A 189 17.93 12.67 -10.21
N LYS A 190 18.17 11.67 -9.34
CA LYS A 190 19.04 10.53 -9.66
C LYS A 190 18.42 9.59 -10.70
N ASN A 191 17.09 9.46 -10.72
CA ASN A 191 16.36 8.54 -11.59
C ASN A 191 15.71 9.30 -12.76
N GLN A 192 16.52 9.93 -13.61
CA GLN A 192 16.03 10.81 -14.69
C GLN A 192 15.09 10.11 -15.69
N ASP A 193 15.15 8.78 -15.79
CA ASP A 193 14.34 7.98 -16.70
C ASP A 193 12.92 7.69 -16.17
N VAL A 194 12.66 7.90 -14.88
CA VAL A 194 11.38 7.62 -14.24
C VAL A 194 10.91 8.84 -13.45
N GLU A 195 9.76 9.41 -13.84
CA GLU A 195 9.13 10.49 -13.09
C GLU A 195 8.59 9.93 -11.76
N LEU A 196 9.35 10.12 -10.67
CA LEU A 196 8.96 9.69 -9.32
C LEU A 196 8.19 10.78 -8.58
N VAL A 197 8.44 12.04 -8.92
CA VAL A 197 7.76 13.23 -8.39
C VAL A 197 7.09 13.95 -9.55
N SER A 198 5.76 14.04 -9.48
CA SER A 198 4.99 14.72 -10.53
C SER A 198 5.26 16.22 -10.56
N LYS A 199 5.08 16.85 -11.73
CA LYS A 199 5.16 18.34 -11.85
C LYS A 199 4.32 19.08 -10.81
N LYS A 200 3.11 18.60 -10.51
CA LYS A 200 2.23 19.18 -9.50
C LYS A 200 2.82 19.10 -8.09
N GLN A 201 3.46 17.98 -7.75
CA GLN A 201 4.17 17.82 -6.48
C GLN A 201 5.38 18.75 -6.42
N SER A 202 6.18 18.84 -7.49
CA SER A 202 7.32 19.77 -7.58
C SER A 202 6.89 21.22 -7.37
N GLU A 203 5.82 21.68 -8.03
CA GLU A 203 5.28 23.03 -7.80
C GLU A 203 4.80 23.25 -6.36
N SER A 204 4.19 22.22 -5.76
CA SER A 204 3.71 22.28 -4.37
C SER A 204 4.90 22.39 -3.40
N ILE A 205 5.99 21.65 -3.65
CA ILE A 205 7.21 21.75 -2.86
C ILE A 205 7.85 23.13 -3.02
N LYS A 206 7.95 23.68 -4.25
CA LYS A 206 8.46 25.04 -4.47
C LYS A 206 7.66 26.10 -3.70
N LYS A 207 6.33 26.01 -3.71
CA LYS A 207 5.47 26.92 -2.94
C LYS A 207 5.70 26.76 -1.44
N MET A 208 5.83 25.52 -0.96
CA MET A 208 6.10 25.22 0.44
C MET A 208 7.46 25.76 0.90
N THR A 209 8.52 25.61 0.11
CA THR A 209 9.86 26.09 0.48
C THR A 209 9.90 27.60 0.60
N VAL A 210 9.20 28.35 -0.28
CA VAL A 210 9.05 29.81 -0.15
C VAL A 210 8.38 30.17 1.18
N LEU A 211 7.27 29.51 1.53
CA LEU A 211 6.59 29.75 2.81
C LEU A 211 7.50 29.48 4.02
N VAL A 212 8.31 28.42 3.96
CA VAL A 212 9.26 28.08 5.03
C VAL A 212 10.37 29.12 5.14
N VAL A 213 10.94 29.57 4.03
CA VAL A 213 11.99 30.60 4.00
C VAL A 213 11.47 31.93 4.56
N ASP A 214 10.25 32.31 4.21
CA ASP A 214 9.65 33.57 4.63
C ASP A 214 9.21 33.58 6.10
N ASN A 215 9.01 32.39 6.70
CA ASN A 215 8.53 32.26 8.08
C ASN A 215 9.53 32.86 9.10
N PRO A 216 9.07 33.71 10.05
CA PRO A 216 9.95 34.37 11.01
C PRO A 216 10.82 33.44 11.87
N GLN A 217 10.31 32.27 12.26
CA GLN A 217 11.04 31.30 13.09
C GLN A 217 12.12 30.56 12.28
N CYS A 218 11.91 30.40 10.97
CA CYS A 218 12.80 29.63 10.11
C CYS A 218 13.90 30.48 9.47
N ARG A 219 13.67 31.77 9.23
CA ARG A 219 14.50 32.65 8.38
C ARG A 219 16.00 32.67 8.73
N ASN A 220 16.32 32.60 10.02
CA ASN A 220 17.71 32.64 10.52
C ASN A 220 18.22 31.26 10.98
N ASP A 221 17.45 30.20 10.72
CA ASP A 221 17.78 28.83 11.08
C ASP A 221 18.26 28.04 9.84
N ASP A 222 18.92 26.91 10.07
CA ASP A 222 19.32 26.00 8.98
C ASP A 222 18.11 25.43 8.21
N THR A 223 16.92 25.50 8.79
CA THR A 223 15.65 25.19 8.13
C THR A 223 15.41 26.02 6.87
N ALA A 224 15.59 27.34 6.91
CA ALA A 224 15.43 28.18 5.72
C ALA A 224 16.48 27.86 4.65
N LYS A 225 17.75 27.67 5.05
CA LYS A 225 18.83 27.30 4.12
C LYS A 225 18.54 25.98 3.41
N LEU A 226 18.05 24.98 4.14
CA LEU A 226 17.68 23.69 3.56
C LEU A 226 16.49 23.82 2.59
N ALA A 227 15.47 24.62 2.94
CA ALA A 227 14.34 24.88 2.07
C ALA A 227 14.76 25.55 0.75
N SER A 228 15.64 26.55 0.80
CA SER A 228 16.21 27.18 -0.41
C SER A 228 16.95 26.16 -1.29
N LYS A 229 17.79 25.31 -0.68
CA LYS A 229 18.52 24.25 -1.40
C LYS A 229 17.61 23.24 -2.08
N ILE A 230 16.48 22.88 -1.45
CA ILE A 230 15.48 22.00 -2.07
C ILE A 230 14.84 22.71 -3.28
N ALA A 231 14.54 24.01 -3.17
CA ALA A 231 13.94 24.78 -4.25
C ALA A 231 14.83 24.86 -5.50
N GLU A 232 16.16 24.94 -5.32
CA GLU A 232 17.15 24.99 -6.41
C GLU A 232 17.24 23.69 -7.24
N LYS A 233 16.80 22.57 -6.67
CA LYS A 233 16.82 21.24 -7.31
C LYS A 233 15.59 20.94 -8.17
N LEU A 234 14.53 21.73 -8.02
CA LEU A 234 13.22 21.52 -8.65
C LEU A 234 13.02 22.46 -9.84
#